data_AF-W1S0K1-F1
#
_entry.id   AF-W1S0K1-F1
#
_cell.length_a   1.000
_cell.length_b   1.000
_cell.length_c   1.000
_cell.angle_alpha   90.00
_cell.angle_beta   90.00
_cell.angle_gamma   90.00
#
_symmetry.space_group_name_H-M   'P 1'
#
loop_
_entity.id
_entity.type
_entity.pdbx_description
1 polymer ?
#
loop_
_entity_poly.entity_id
_entity_poly.type
_entity_poly.pdbx_seq_one_letter_code
_entity_poly.pdbx_strand_id
1 'polypeptide(L)'
;MPLWLDMLRTPMAAPETADLRRLRRIWQLLCLLLGVSVLALQPLLRLIGRAAPCAIAALLIAAVLTTALYLARKHRADSAFLDAAGEDQ
;
A
#
# COMPACT_ATOMS: atom_id res chain seq x y z
N MET A 1 -29.41 -4.17 -18.18
CA MET A 1 -28.09 -4.86 -18.21
C MET A 1 -27.93 -5.48 -16.83
N PRO A 2 -27.37 -6.69 -16.67
CA PRO A 2 -27.31 -7.29 -15.36
C PRO A 2 -26.40 -6.45 -14.46
N LEU A 3 -26.91 -6.07 -13.28
CA LEU A 3 -26.25 -5.19 -12.30
C LEU A 3 -24.80 -5.61 -11.98
N TRP A 4 -24.48 -6.90 -12.05
CA TRP A 4 -23.11 -7.39 -11.82
C TRP A 4 -22.11 -6.96 -12.91
N LEU A 5 -22.53 -6.84 -14.18
CA LEU A 5 -21.67 -6.38 -15.27
C LEU A 5 -21.35 -4.89 -15.12
N ASP A 6 -22.31 -4.12 -14.63
CA ASP A 6 -22.08 -2.71 -14.29
C ASP A 6 -21.20 -2.58 -13.05
N MET A 7 -21.26 -3.50 -12.08
CA MET A 7 -20.35 -3.54 -10.93
C MET A 7 -18.90 -3.91 -11.30
N LEU A 8 -18.70 -4.60 -12.43
CA LEU A 8 -17.38 -4.91 -13.02
C LEU A 8 -16.89 -3.79 -13.95
N ARG A 9 -17.80 -3.01 -14.53
CA ARG A 9 -17.52 -1.86 -15.40
C ARG A 9 -17.37 -0.55 -14.65
N THR A 10 -18.02 -0.40 -13.49
CA THR A 10 -17.71 0.68 -12.57
C THR A 10 -16.24 0.49 -12.24
N PRO A 11 -15.39 1.45 -12.61
CA PRO A 11 -14.00 1.37 -12.22
C PRO A 11 -14.00 1.45 -10.69
N MET A 12 -13.92 0.31 -10.02
CA MET A 12 -13.82 0.21 -8.55
C MET A 12 -12.49 0.76 -8.01
N ALA A 13 -11.74 1.43 -8.89
CA ALA A 13 -10.64 2.31 -8.59
C ALA A 13 -10.95 3.66 -9.26
N ALA A 14 -11.26 4.68 -8.47
CA ALA A 14 -11.09 6.07 -8.88
C ALA A 14 -9.74 6.21 -9.62
N PRO A 15 -9.64 7.02 -10.69
CA PRO A 15 -8.49 7.06 -11.58
C PRO A 15 -7.19 7.05 -10.78
N GLU A 16 -6.44 5.95 -10.88
CA GLU A 16 -5.30 5.70 -10.03
C GLU A 16 -4.24 6.76 -10.35
N THR A 17 -4.19 7.80 -9.52
CA THR A 17 -3.27 8.92 -9.71
C THR A 17 -1.84 8.38 -9.76
N ALA A 18 -0.94 9.09 -10.47
CA ALA A 18 0.45 8.66 -10.59
C ALA A 18 1.11 8.40 -9.23
N ASP A 19 0.65 9.11 -8.19
CA ASP A 19 1.09 8.96 -6.81
C ASP A 19 0.62 7.65 -6.16
N LEU A 20 -0.63 7.24 -6.34
CA LEU A 20 -1.14 5.97 -5.82
C LEU A 20 -0.40 4.77 -6.44
N ARG A 21 -0.07 4.85 -7.73
CA ARG A 21 0.75 3.83 -8.42
C ARG A 21 2.18 3.76 -7.86
N ARG A 22 2.80 4.91 -7.57
CA ARG A 22 4.13 4.95 -6.93
C ARG A 22 4.07 4.33 -5.53
N LEU A 23 3.05 4.67 -4.76
CA LEU A 23 2.86 4.15 -3.40
C LEU A 23 2.65 2.64 -3.40
N ARG A 24 1.88 2.11 -4.35
CA ARG A 24 1.69 0.66 -4.55
C ARG A 24 3.02 -0.05 -4.81
N ARG A 25 3.86 0.49 -5.70
CA ARG A 25 5.19 -0.10 -5.97
C ARG A 25 6.10 -0.05 -4.75
N ILE A 26 6.12 1.07 -4.01
CA ILE A 26 6.89 1.21 -2.78
C ILE A 26 6.44 0.17 -1.75
N TRP A 27 5.12 -0.02 -1.59
CA TRP A 27 4.57 -1.02 -0.69
C TRP A 27 4.96 -2.46 -1.09
N GLN A 28 4.85 -2.81 -2.37
CA GLN A 28 5.28 -4.11 -2.88
C GLN A 28 6.77 -4.37 -2.63
N LEU A 29 7.62 -3.37 -2.89
CA LEU A 29 9.05 -3.45 -2.61
C LEU A 29 9.33 -3.63 -1.12
N LEU A 30 8.63 -2.90 -0.24
CA LEU A 30 8.75 -3.06 1.21
C LEU A 30 8.34 -4.45 1.67
N CYS A 31 7.24 -5.00 1.14
CA CYS A 31 6.81 -6.36 1.45
C CYS A 31 7.82 -7.42 0.98
N LEU A 32 8.36 -7.28 -0.23
CA LEU A 32 9.39 -8.18 -0.75
C LEU A 32 10.65 -8.11 0.11
N LEU A 33 11.11 -6.89 0.44
CA LEU A 33 12.32 -6.68 1.22
C LEU A 33 12.15 -7.18 2.66
N LEU A 34 10.96 -7.02 3.25
CA LEU A 34 10.61 -7.63 4.53
C LEU A 34 10.67 -9.16 4.45
N GLY A 35 10.04 -9.77 3.45
CA GLY A 35 10.07 -11.23 3.25
C GLY A 35 11.48 -11.78 3.10
N VAL A 36 12.31 -11.12 2.28
CA VAL A 36 13.73 -11.46 2.11
C VAL A 36 14.49 -11.31 3.43
N SER A 37 14.24 -10.25 4.20
CA SER A 37 14.92 -10.01 5.47
C SER A 37 14.62 -11.07 6.52
N VAL A 38 13.38 -11.59 6.55
CA VAL A 38 12.99 -12.69 7.44
C VAL A 38 13.61 -14.00 6.98
N LEU A 39 13.60 -14.28 5.68
CA LEU A 39 14.22 -15.50 5.12
C LEU A 39 15.74 -15.53 5.35
N ALA A 40 16.38 -14.37 5.26
CA ALA A 40 17.81 -14.18 5.46
C ALA A 40 18.17 -13.81 6.92
N LEU A 41 17.28 -14.03 7.90
CA LEU A 41 17.51 -13.60 9.28
C LEU A 41 18.79 -14.19 9.89
N GLN A 42 19.05 -15.49 9.69
CA GLN A 42 20.26 -16.14 10.21
C GLN A 42 21.57 -15.56 9.64
N PRO A 43 21.75 -15.42 8.31
CA PRO A 43 22.96 -14.77 7.78
C PRO A 43 23.04 -13.30 8.19
N LEU A 44 21.91 -12.60 8.32
CA LEU A 44 21.89 -11.18 8.74
C LEU A 44 22.34 -11.00 10.20
N LEU A 45 21.92 -11.91 11.10
CA LEU A 45 22.40 -11.95 12.48
C LEU A 45 23.91 -12.24 12.56
N ARG A 46 24.44 -13.06 11.66
CA ARG A 46 25.90 -13.33 11.60
C ARG A 46 26.71 -12.12 11.12
N LEU A 47 26.16 -11.33 10.20
CA LEU A 47 26.85 -10.16 9.63
C LEU A 47 26.77 -8.93 10.53
N ILE A 48 25.59 -8.66 11.11
CA ILE A 48 25.29 -7.37 11.77
C ILE A 48 24.87 -7.55 13.24
N GLY A 49 24.81 -8.79 13.73
CA GLY A 49 24.51 -9.10 15.13
C GLY A 49 23.14 -8.59 15.56
N ARG A 50 23.09 -7.94 16.74
CA ARG A 50 21.85 -7.43 17.34
C ARG A 50 21.18 -6.29 16.56
N ALA A 51 21.84 -5.70 15.58
CA ALA A 51 21.22 -4.68 14.73
C ALA A 51 20.25 -5.27 13.69
N ALA A 52 20.39 -6.56 13.32
CA ALA A 52 19.53 -7.22 12.35
C ALA A 52 18.02 -7.18 12.71
N PRO A 53 17.57 -7.55 13.93
CA PRO A 53 16.16 -7.44 14.30
C PRO A 53 15.67 -5.99 14.34
N CYS A 54 16.52 -5.03 14.72
CA CYS A 54 16.17 -3.61 14.68
C CYS A 54 15.92 -3.11 13.25
N ALA A 55 16.73 -3.56 12.29
CA ALA A 55 16.54 -3.24 10.87
C ALA A 55 15.23 -3.82 10.32
N ILE A 56 14.90 -5.07 10.69
CA ILE A 56 13.63 -5.71 10.30
C ILE A 56 12.44 -4.99 10.93
N ALA A 57 12.54 -4.58 12.19
CA ALA A 57 11.50 -3.79 12.86
C ALA A 57 11.29 -2.44 12.16
N ALA A 58 12.36 -1.76 11.75
CA ALA A 58 12.27 -0.52 10.99
C ALA A 58 11.59 -0.72 9.62
N LEU A 59 11.90 -1.82 8.91
CA LEU A 59 11.22 -2.18 7.66
C LEU A 59 9.73 -2.45 7.87
N LEU A 60 9.37 -3.13 8.95
CA LEU A 60 7.99 -3.43 9.30
C LEU A 60 7.20 -2.14 9.61
N ILE A 61 7.80 -1.21 10.37
CA ILE A 61 7.24 0.12 10.63
C ILE A 61 7.04 0.88 9.32
N ALA A 62 8.03 0.88 8.42
CA ALA A 62 7.93 1.53 7.12
C ALA A 62 6.78 0.96 6.26
N ALA A 63 6.58 -0.36 6.28
CA ALA A 63 5.45 -1.01 5.59
C ALA A 63 4.10 -0.58 6.18
N VAL A 64 3.96 -0.50 7.50
CA VAL A 64 2.74 -0.02 8.17
C VAL A 64 2.46 1.44 7.83
N LEU A 65 3.48 2.32 7.92
CA LEU A 65 3.35 3.74 7.59
C LEU A 65 2.94 3.96 6.14
N THR A 66 3.56 3.25 5.19
CA THR A 66 3.19 3.35 3.77
C THR A 66 1.77 2.84 3.50
N THR A 67 1.33 1.80 4.21
CA THR A 67 -0.06 1.33 4.17
C THR A 67 -1.03 2.40 4.67
N ALA A 68 -0.73 3.04 5.82
CA ALA A 68 -1.56 4.11 6.37
C ALA A 68 -1.63 5.33 5.43
N LEU A 69 -0.50 5.73 4.83
CA LEU A 69 -0.45 6.80 3.84
C LEU A 69 -1.26 6.46 2.57
N TYR A 70 -1.24 5.20 2.15
CA TYR A 70 -2.05 4.73 1.03
C TYR A 70 -3.54 4.82 1.34
N LEU A 71 -3.96 4.32 2.50
CA LEU A 71 -5.36 4.39 2.96
C LEU A 71 -5.84 5.83 3.07
N ALA A 72 -5.05 6.73 3.66
CA ALA A 72 -5.43 8.14 3.80
C ALA A 72 -5.58 8.84 2.44
N ARG A 73 -4.63 8.61 1.51
CA ARG A 73 -4.71 9.18 0.16
C ARG A 73 -5.87 8.60 -0.64
N LYS A 74 -6.11 7.30 -0.51
CA LYS A 74 -7.24 6.63 -1.15
C LYS A 74 -8.57 7.16 -0.60
N HIS A 75 -8.72 7.23 0.71
CA HIS A 75 -9.91 7.78 1.36
C HIS A 75 -10.18 9.22 0.92
N ARG A 76 -9.15 10.06 0.80
CA ARG A 76 -9.32 11.44 0.32
C ARG A 76 -9.80 11.49 -1.14
N ALA A 77 -9.29 10.61 -2.00
CA ALA A 77 -9.73 10.52 -3.39
C ALA A 77 -11.18 9.99 -3.50
N ASP A 78 -11.53 8.98 -2.70
CA ASP A 78 -12.87 8.41 -2.65
C ASP A 78 -13.89 9.44 -2.10
N SER A 79 -13.54 10.18 -1.05
CA SER A 79 -14.39 11.27 -0.52
C SER A 79 -14.61 12.38 -1.56
N ALA A 80 -13.57 12.83 -2.24
CA ALA A 80 -13.70 13.87 -3.28
C ALA A 80 -14.58 13.41 -4.46
N PHE A 81 -14.54 12.12 -4.80
CA PHE A 81 -15.41 11.55 -5.84
C PHE A 81 -16.87 11.49 -5.37
N LEU A 82 -17.12 11.12 -4.11
CA LEU A 82 -18.47 11.09 -3.54
C LEU A 82 -19.08 12.48 -3.40
N ASP A 83 -18.30 13.47 -2.98
CA ASP A 83 -18.75 14.87 -2.87
C ASP A 83 -19.15 15.40 -4.26
N ALA A 84 -18.31 15.20 -5.28
CA ALA A 84 -18.62 15.62 -6.66
C ALA A 84 -19.85 14.89 -7.24
N ALA A 85 -20.06 13.62 -6.91
CA ALA A 85 -21.23 12.87 -7.34
C ALA A 85 -22.52 13.26 -6.60
N GLY A 86 -22.40 13.81 -5.39
CA GLY A 86 -23.53 14.31 -4.59
C GLY A 86 -24.02 15.70 -5.02
N GLU A 87 -23.20 16.49 -5.72
CA GLU A 87 -23.57 17.80 -6.27
C GLU A 87 -24.40 17.70 -7.58
N ASP A 88 -24.37 16.54 -8.25
CA ASP A 88 -25.11 16.27 -9.49
C ASP A 88 -26.55 15.75 -9.27
N GLN A 89 -27.05 15.73 -8.02
CA GLN A 89 -28.40 15.26 -7.66
C GLN A 89 -29.37 16.37 -7.25
#